data_AF-K1QCL3-F1
#
_entry.id   AF-K1QCL3-F1
#
_cell.length_a   1.000
_cell.length_b   1.000
_cell.length_c   1.000
_cell.angle_alpha   90.00
_cell.angle_beta   90.00
_cell.angle_gamma   90.00
#
_symmetry.space_group_name_H-M   'P 1'
#
loop_
_entity.id
_entity.type
_entity.pdbx_description
1 polymer ?
#
loop_
_entity_poly.entity_id
_entity_poly.type
_entity_poly.pdbx_seq_one_letter_code
_entity_poly.pdbx_strand_id
1 'polypeptide(L)'
;MVVGDDSGNLRLYNVNELTNRKSKSCDDIMRPSRVLEWPEIAEGPMKQFCQKEVVIVNSACVSHDGEYVACGTDNNLVCVWRQIRDSSEEEMMLD
;
A
#
# COMPACT_ATOMS: atom_id res chain seq x y z
N MET A 1 9.43 -2.47 -1.28
CA MET A 1 9.47 -1.02 -1.56
C MET A 1 8.05 -0.54 -1.81
N VAL A 2 7.71 0.67 -1.39
CA VAL A 2 6.38 1.30 -1.60
C VAL A 2 6.55 2.65 -2.29
N VAL A 3 5.66 2.96 -3.22
CA VAL A 3 5.61 4.24 -3.95
C VAL A 3 4.16 4.68 -4.05
N GLY A 4 3.88 5.97 -3.87
CA GLY A 4 2.55 6.55 -4.09
C GLY A 4 2.37 7.12 -5.51
N ASP A 5 1.14 7.28 -5.96
CA ASP A 5 0.80 7.96 -7.21
C ASP A 5 -0.17 9.15 -7.04
N ASP A 6 -0.48 9.80 -8.16
CA ASP A 6 -1.36 10.98 -8.26
C ASP A 6 -2.86 10.62 -8.26
N SER A 7 -3.16 9.32 -8.16
CA SER A 7 -4.51 8.77 -8.16
C SER A 7 -4.89 8.16 -6.81
N GLY A 8 -4.06 8.37 -5.78
CA GLY A 8 -4.32 7.98 -4.41
C GLY A 8 -3.83 6.57 -4.06
N ASN A 9 -3.22 5.86 -5.01
CA ASN A 9 -2.85 4.47 -4.83
C ASN A 9 -1.41 4.33 -4.30
N LEU A 10 -1.17 3.22 -3.61
CA LEU A 10 0.18 2.76 -3.29
C LEU A 10 0.55 1.55 -4.13
N ARG A 11 1.75 1.57 -4.69
CA ARG A 11 2.34 0.48 -5.47
C ARG A 11 3.41 -0.18 -4.63
N LEU A 12 3.23 -1.47 -4.37
CA LEU A 12 4.16 -2.29 -3.61
C LEU A 12 4.96 -3.16 -4.55
N TYR A 13 6.27 -3.15 -4.35
CA TYR A 13 7.24 -3.93 -5.11
C TYR A 13 7.96 -4.89 -4.18
N ASN A 14 7.89 -6.18 -4.50
CA ASN A 14 8.79 -7.17 -3.95
C ASN A 14 10.18 -6.97 -4.56
N VAL A 15 11.05 -6.30 -3.81
CA VAL A 15 12.41 -5.98 -4.27
C VAL A 15 13.25 -7.25 -4.46
N ASN A 16 12.99 -8.28 -3.67
CA ASN A 16 13.71 -9.54 -3.78
C ASN A 16 13.33 -10.28 -5.08
N GLU A 17 12.04 -10.28 -5.44
CA GLU A 17 11.60 -10.77 -6.74
C GLU A 17 12.21 -9.92 -7.87
N LEU A 18 12.16 -8.60 -7.75
CA LEU A 18 12.64 -7.68 -8.79
C LEU A 18 14.14 -7.82 -9.09
N THR A 19 14.95 -8.01 -8.05
CA THR A 19 16.42 -8.16 -8.19
C THR A 19 16.81 -9.53 -8.74
N ASN A 20 16.03 -10.58 -8.46
CA ASN A 20 16.30 -11.93 -8.94
C ASN A 20 15.70 -12.23 -10.32
N ARG A 21 14.71 -11.45 -10.75
CA ARG A 21 14.05 -11.62 -12.05
C ARG A 21 14.91 -11.04 -13.16
N LYS A 22 15.24 -11.84 -14.18
CA LYS A 22 15.83 -11.33 -15.43
C LYS A 22 14.76 -10.56 -16.20
N SER A 23 14.59 -9.28 -15.89
CA SER A 23 13.63 -8.42 -16.57
C SER A 23 13.94 -8.33 -18.06
N LYS A 24 12.90 -8.50 -18.88
CA LYS A 24 13.01 -8.43 -20.35
C LYS A 24 12.73 -7.03 -20.90
N SER A 25 12.14 -6.16 -20.09
CA SER A 25 11.69 -4.80 -20.44
C SER A 25 11.54 -3.95 -19.16
N CYS A 26 11.52 -2.62 -19.31
CA CYS A 26 11.14 -1.70 -18.24
C CYS A 26 9.71 -1.93 -17.74
N ASP A 27 8.77 -2.34 -18.60
CA ASP A 27 7.39 -2.63 -18.18
C ASP A 27 7.32 -3.77 -17.17
N ASP A 28 8.19 -4.76 -17.32
CA ASP A 28 8.26 -5.91 -16.41
C ASP A 28 8.87 -5.53 -15.05
N ILE A 29 9.70 -4.48 -15.02
CA ILE A 29 10.27 -3.88 -13.80
C ILE A 29 9.24 -3.00 -13.10
N MET A 30 8.48 -2.22 -13.87
CA MET A 30 7.52 -1.24 -13.36
C MET A 30 6.21 -1.87 -12.85
N ARG A 31 5.97 -3.14 -13.18
CA ARG A 31 4.79 -3.88 -12.72
C ARG A 31 4.84 -4.08 -11.20
N PRO A 32 3.89 -3.51 -10.43
CA PRO A 32 3.86 -3.71 -8.99
C PRO A 32 3.43 -5.13 -8.62
N SER A 33 3.96 -5.64 -7.52
CA SER A 33 3.53 -6.90 -6.92
C SER A 33 2.12 -6.78 -6.32
N ARG A 34 1.76 -5.60 -5.83
CA ARG A 34 0.43 -5.28 -5.31
C ARG A 34 0.14 -3.78 -5.47
N VAL A 35 -1.13 -3.45 -5.70
CA VAL A 35 -1.65 -2.08 -5.62
C VAL A 35 -2.61 -2.00 -4.43
N LEU A 36 -2.42 -1.00 -3.58
CA LEU A 36 -3.40 -0.64 -2.56
C LEU A 36 -4.14 0.59 -3.06
N GLU A 37 -5.44 0.42 -3.30
CA GLU A 37 -6.29 1.49 -3.80
C GLU A 37 -6.69 2.44 -2.68
N TRP A 38 -7.07 3.66 -3.07
CA TRP A 38 -7.66 4.62 -2.15
C TRP A 38 -8.88 3.99 -1.45
N PRO A 39 -8.95 4.01 -0.11
CA PRO A 39 -9.97 3.27 0.61
C PRO A 39 -11.35 3.93 0.44
N GLU A 40 -12.40 3.12 0.52
CA GLU A 40 -13.74 3.63 0.76
C GLU A 40 -13.80 4.26 2.16
N ILE A 41 -14.28 5.49 2.23
CA ILE A 41 -14.31 6.25 3.48
C ILE A 41 -15.70 6.14 4.07
N ALA A 42 -15.78 5.50 5.24
CA ALA A 42 -17.02 5.29 5.96
C ALA A 42 -17.75 6.60 6.25
N GLU A 43 -19.08 6.53 6.31
CA GLU A 43 -19.92 7.64 6.71
C GLU A 43 -19.52 8.13 8.11
N GLY A 44 -19.43 9.45 8.27
CA GLY A 44 -19.09 10.06 9.54
C GLY A 44 -18.48 11.44 9.39
N PRO A 45 -18.06 12.05 10.52
CA PRO A 45 -17.49 13.38 10.54
C PRO A 45 -16.25 13.53 9.64
N MET A 46 -15.56 12.42 9.36
CA MET A 46 -14.36 12.41 8.52
C MET A 46 -14.67 12.57 7.04
N LYS A 47 -15.85 12.14 6.58
CA LYS A 47 -16.22 12.13 5.15
C LYS A 47 -16.22 13.54 4.53
N GLN A 48 -16.48 14.57 5.34
CA GLN A 48 -16.43 15.96 4.88
C GLN A 48 -15.03 16.38 4.40
N PHE A 49 -13.96 15.76 4.91
CA PHE A 49 -12.58 16.04 4.52
C PHE A 49 -12.15 15.23 3.29
N CYS A 50 -13.03 14.32 2.83
CA CYS A 50 -12.74 13.32 1.80
C CYS A 50 -13.41 13.65 0.46
N GLN A 51 -13.86 14.89 0.28
CA GLN A 51 -14.67 15.33 -0.87
C GLN A 51 -13.87 15.49 -2.17
N LYS A 52 -12.55 15.30 -2.12
CA LYS A 52 -11.70 15.49 -3.28
C LYS A 52 -11.81 14.27 -4.21
N GLU A 53 -12.16 14.52 -5.47
CA GLU A 53 -12.27 13.46 -6.49
C GLU A 53 -10.95 12.79 -6.82
N VAL A 54 -9.83 13.52 -6.72
CA VAL A 54 -8.48 13.02 -7.00
C VAL A 54 -7.59 13.27 -5.79
N VAL A 55 -6.95 12.24 -5.26
CA VAL A 55 -6.08 12.34 -4.09
C VAL A 55 -4.64 12.05 -4.50
N ILE A 56 -3.70 12.90 -4.10
CA ILE A 56 -2.27 12.69 -4.40
C ILE A 56 -1.57 12.14 -3.15
N VAL A 57 -0.80 11.08 -3.32
CA VAL A 57 0.08 10.56 -2.27
C VAL A 57 1.41 11.31 -2.29
N ASN A 58 1.66 12.10 -1.25
CA ASN A 58 2.90 12.88 -1.13
C ASN A 58 4.03 12.13 -0.44
N SER A 59 3.68 11.14 0.40
CA SER A 59 4.65 10.35 1.15
C SER A 59 4.09 8.96 1.44
N ALA A 60 4.95 7.95 1.47
CA ALA A 60 4.59 6.59 1.84
C ALA A 60 5.74 5.94 2.62
N CYS A 61 5.41 5.07 3.57
CA CYS A 61 6.38 4.28 4.31
C CYS A 61 5.85 2.87 4.58
N VAL A 62 6.80 1.95 4.78
CA VAL A 62 6.53 0.62 5.34
C VAL A 62 7.06 0.65 6.76
N SER A 63 6.26 0.13 7.69
CA SER A 63 6.69 -0.14 9.06
C SER A 63 7.91 -1.06 9.10
N HIS A 64 8.69 -0.97 10.18
CA HIS A 64 9.93 -1.74 10.30
C HIS A 64 9.69 -3.26 10.30
N ASP A 65 8.60 -3.71 10.90
CA ASP A 65 8.18 -5.12 10.95
C ASP A 65 7.49 -5.61 9.67
N GLY A 66 7.13 -4.70 8.76
CA GLY A 66 6.43 -5.01 7.52
C GLY A 66 4.92 -5.25 7.69
N GLU A 67 4.38 -5.15 8.91
CA GLU A 67 2.96 -5.42 9.19
C GLU A 67 2.04 -4.30 8.71
N TYR A 68 2.58 -3.10 8.59
CA TYR A 68 1.83 -1.91 8.21
C TYR A 68 2.48 -1.16 7.05
N VAL A 69 1.62 -0.58 6.21
CA VAL A 69 1.98 0.44 5.23
C VAL A 69 1.17 1.68 5.54
N ALA A 70 1.82 2.84 5.52
CA ALA A 70 1.15 4.11 5.73
C ALA A 70 1.48 5.11 4.62
N CYS A 71 0.56 6.03 4.34
CA CYS A 71 0.82 7.15 3.46
C CYS A 71 0.14 8.43 3.93
N GLY A 72 0.73 9.56 3.54
CA GLY A 72 0.18 10.90 3.74
C GLY A 72 -0.17 11.55 2.41
N THR A 73 -1.33 12.18 2.36
CA THR A 73 -1.93 12.70 1.12
C THR A 73 -2.15 14.21 1.16
N ASP A 74 -2.48 14.78 0.00
CA ASP A 74 -2.72 16.22 -0.15
C ASP A 74 -4.12 16.70 0.29
N ASN A 75 -5.01 15.78 0.68
CA ASN A 75 -6.29 16.06 1.34
C ASN A 75 -6.19 15.96 2.88
N ASN A 76 -4.98 16.05 3.43
CA ASN A 76 -4.67 16.03 4.87
C ASN A 76 -5.07 14.73 5.60
N LEU A 77 -5.16 13.62 4.87
CA LEU A 77 -5.44 12.32 5.46
C LEU A 77 -4.17 11.47 5.54
N VAL A 78 -4.20 10.55 6.50
CA VAL A 78 -3.22 9.46 6.63
C VAL A 78 -3.99 8.16 6.49
N CYS A 79 -3.56 7.33 5.55
CA CYS A 79 -4.11 5.99 5.38
C CYS A 79 -3.12 4.96 5.90
N VAL A 80 -3.63 3.95 6.60
CA VAL A 80 -2.83 2.87 7.15
C VAL A 80 -3.48 1.55 6.79
N TRP A 81 -2.70 0.67 6.15
CA TRP A 81 -3.10 -0.70 5.83
C TRP A 81 -2.33 -1.65 6.74
N ARG A 82 -3.01 -2.71 7.18
CA ARG A 82 -2.40 -3.83 7.89
C ARG A 82 -2.31 -5.04 6.97
N GLN A 83 -1.19 -5.74 7.01
CA GLN A 83 -1.07 -7.05 6.40
C GLN A 83 -1.94 -8.04 7.18
N ILE A 84 -2.85 -8.70 6.48
CA ILE A 84 -3.62 -9.82 7.04
C ILE A 84 -2.84 -11.09 6.69
N ARG A 85 -2.38 -11.79 7.72
CA ARG A 85 -1.92 -13.18 7.60
C ARG A 85 -3.12 -14.08 7.88
N ASP A 86 -3.25 -15.18 7.16
CA ASP A 86 -4.23 -16.20 7.51
C ASP A 86 -3.85 -16.79 8.88
N SER A 87 -4.81 -16.83 9.80
CA SER A 87 -4.63 -17.33 11.16
C SER A 87 -4.33 -18.83 11.25
N SER A 88 -4.33 -19.55 10.13
CA SER A 88 -4.01 -20.98 10.06
C SER A 88 -2.53 -21.29 10.28
N GLU A 89 -1.62 -20.32 10.09
CA GLU A 89 -0.18 -20.51 10.36
C GLU A 89 0.18 -20.38 11.84
N GLU A 90 -0.62 -19.67 12.65
CA GLU A 90 -0.39 -19.53 14.10
C GLU A 90 -0.76 -20.81 14.88
N GLU A 91 -1.77 -21.58 14.43
CA GLU A 91 -2.09 -22.90 15.02
C GLU A 91 -1.02 -23.96 14.74
N MET A 92 -0.32 -23.90 13.60
CA MET A 92 0.72 -24.88 13.23
C MET A 92 2.10 -24.62 13.87
N MET A 93 2.28 -23.52 14.60
CA MET A 93 3.52 -23.20 15.34
C MET A 93 3.43 -23.51 16.84
N LEU A 94 2.28 -23.99 17.32
CA LEU A 94 2.04 -24.36 18.71
C LEU A 94 2.16 -25.87 18.99
N ASP A 95 2.57 -26.66 17.98
CA ASP A 95 2.73 -28.13 18.04
C ASP A 95 4.21 -28.57 18.08
#